data_AF-M5T4Y5-F1
#
_entry.id   AF-M5T4Y5-F1
#
_cell.length_a   1.000
_cell.length_b   1.000
_cell.length_c   1.000
_cell.angle_alpha   90.00
_cell.angle_beta   90.00
_cell.angle_gamma   90.00
#
_symmetry.space_group_name_H-M   'P 1'
#
loop_
_entity.id
_entity.type
_entity.pdbx_description
1 polymer ?
#
loop_
_entity_poly.entity_id
_entity_poly.type
_entity_poly.pdbx_seq_one_letter_code
_entity_poly.pdbx_strand_id
1 'polypeptide(L)' 'MTVKSFGEFSDNEVLHIKTFAARIGRQPRYVREQWIEREVNPLPATTLAEGMTFISCKSFRLWIEQQPVSLDVPE' A
#
# COMPACT_ATOMS: atom_id res chain seq x y z
N MET A 1 -3.52 -27.14 -7.95
CA MET A 1 -2.55 -26.12 -7.50
C MET A 1 -3.34 -24.87 -7.22
N THR A 2 -3.59 -24.56 -5.95
CA THR A 2 -4.44 -23.43 -5.56
C THR A 2 -3.51 -22.27 -5.25
N VAL A 3 -3.53 -21.25 -6.10
CA VAL A 3 -2.90 -19.96 -5.81
C VAL A 3 -3.58 -19.44 -4.54
N LYS A 4 -2.83 -19.32 -3.45
CA LYS A 4 -3.33 -18.68 -2.23
C LYS A 4 -3.69 -17.24 -2.61
N SER A 5 -4.96 -16.88 -2.52
CA SER A 5 -5.39 -15.49 -2.68
C SER A 5 -4.61 -14.62 -1.69
N PHE A 6 -3.83 -13.69 -2.23
CA PHE A 6 -3.36 -12.51 -1.50
C PHE A 6 -4.58 -11.90 -0.82
N GLY A 7 -4.54 -11.72 0.50
CA GLY A 7 -5.74 -11.42 1.32
C GLY A 7 -6.66 -10.40 0.66
N GLU A 8 -7.95 -10.74 0.53
CA GLU A 8 -8.95 -9.86 -0.08
C GLU A 8 -8.92 -8.48 0.58
N PHE A 9 -8.50 -7.47 -0.18
CA PHE A 9 -8.68 -6.08 0.21
C PHE A 9 -10.08 -5.64 -0.24
N SER A 10 -10.91 -5.20 0.70
CA SER A 10 -12.15 -4.52 0.30
C SER A 10 -11.81 -3.11 -0.18
N ASP A 11 -12.34 -2.68 -1.32
CA ASP A 11 -12.08 -1.34 -1.88
C ASP A 11 -12.49 -0.21 -0.89
N ASN A 12 -13.45 -0.46 0.00
CA ASN A 12 -13.87 0.50 1.03
C ASN A 12 -13.01 0.46 2.31
N GLU A 13 -11.98 -0.39 2.36
CA GLU A 13 -11.17 -0.58 3.54
C GLU A 13 -10.04 0.46 3.60
N VAL A 14 -9.94 1.12 4.76
CA VAL A 14 -8.85 2.04 5.09
C VAL A 14 -8.03 1.42 6.20
N LEU A 15 -6.75 1.21 5.95
CA LEU A 15 -5.84 0.52 6.86
C LEU A 15 -4.77 1.45 7.38
N HIS A 16 -4.45 1.32 8.66
CA HIS A 16 -3.25 1.93 9.21
C HIS A 16 -2.02 1.35 8.50
N ILE A 17 -1.00 2.17 8.23
CA ILE A 17 0.21 1.78 7.49
C ILE A 17 0.88 0.51 8.06
N LYS A 18 0.83 0.30 9.38
CA LYS A 18 1.34 -0.92 10.02
C LYS A 18 0.60 -2.17 9.57
N THR A 19 -0.74 -2.14 9.59
CA THR A 19 -1.60 -3.25 9.18
C THR A 19 -1.49 -3.49 7.68
N PHE A 20 -1.51 -2.41 6.90
CA PHE A 20 -1.35 -2.47 5.45
C PHE A 20 -0.02 -3.12 5.07
N ALA A 21 1.10 -2.62 5.61
CA ALA A 21 2.43 -3.14 5.33
C ALA A 21 2.57 -4.61 5.73
N ALA A 22 2.02 -5.01 6.89
CA ALA A 22 2.02 -6.41 7.32
C ALA A 22 1.27 -7.33 6.34
N ARG A 23 0.16 -6.88 5.75
CA ARG A 23 -0.63 -7.68 4.79
C ARG A 23 0.10 -7.93 3.47
N ILE A 24 0.93 -6.98 3.05
CA ILE A 24 1.72 -7.08 1.82
C ILE A 24 3.15 -7.59 2.07
N GLY A 25 3.44 -8.07 3.29
CA GLY A 25 4.77 -8.59 3.64
C GLY A 25 5.88 -7.54 3.72
N ARG A 26 5.55 -6.25 3.91
CA ARG A 26 6.51 -5.14 3.95
C ARG A 26 6.68 -4.52 5.32
N GLN A 27 7.80 -3.83 5.50
CA GLN A 27 7.98 -2.94 6.65
C GLN A 27 7.19 -1.63 6.45
N PRO A 28 6.54 -1.09 7.49
CA PRO A 28 5.79 0.16 7.39
C PRO A 28 6.67 1.35 6.96
N ARG A 29 7.93 1.35 7.40
CA ARG A 29 8.92 2.34 6.99
C ARG A 29 9.20 2.30 5.49
N TYR A 30 9.39 1.11 4.94
CA TYR A 30 9.61 0.91 3.51
C TYR A 30 8.42 1.43 2.69
N VAL A 31 7.18 1.08 3.08
CA VAL A 31 5.96 1.57 2.41
C VAL A 31 5.88 3.09 2.45
N ARG A 32 6.22 3.70 3.59
CA ARG A 32 6.23 5.17 3.70
C ARG A 32 7.26 5.79 2.77
N GLU A 33 8.53 5.41 2.89
CA GLU A 33 9.63 6.04 2.15
C GLU A 33 9.54 5.76 0.64
N GLN A 34 9.18 4.54 0.24
CA GLN A 34 9.24 4.11 -1.16
C GLN A 34 7.95 4.34 -1.92
N TRP A 35 6.79 4.33 -1.24
CA TRP A 35 5.49 4.45 -1.93
C TRP A 35 4.82 5.78 -1.62
N ILE A 36 4.77 6.22 -0.36
CA ILE A 36 4.01 7.41 0.05
C ILE A 36 4.84 8.70 -0.14
N GLU A 37 6.10 8.70 0.26
CA GLU A 37 7.01 9.87 0.21
C GLU A 37 7.79 9.94 -1.11
N ARG A 38 7.40 9.13 -2.11
CA ARG A 38 8.04 9.07 -3.42
C ARG A 38 7.75 10.34 -4.21
N GLU A 39 8.77 10.89 -4.87
CA GLU A 39 8.63 12.11 -5.67
C GLU A 39 7.74 11.92 -6.92
N VAL A 40 7.80 10.75 -7.55
CA VAL A 40 7.06 10.44 -8.78
C VAL A 40 5.94 9.44 -8.47
N ASN A 41 4.69 9.85 -8.73
CA ASN A 41 3.47 9.09 -8.50
C ASN A 41 3.42 8.45 -7.10
N PRO A 42 3.29 9.24 -6.01
CA PRO A 42 3.18 8.71 -4.65
C PRO A 42 1.85 7.99 -4.41
N LEU A 43 1.86 6.98 -3.55
CA LEU A 43 0.68 6.30 -3.04
C LEU A 43 -0.12 7.27 -2.17
N PRO A 44 -1.39 7.56 -2.50
CA PRO A 44 -2.23 8.42 -1.69
C PRO A 44 -2.43 7.84 -0.29
N ALA A 45 -2.05 8.60 0.73
CA ALA A 45 -2.23 8.26 2.13
C ALA A 45 -2.64 9.49 2.93
N THR A 46 -3.40 9.27 3.99
CA THR A 46 -3.84 10.32 4.92
C THR A 46 -3.03 10.20 6.20
N THR A 47 -2.22 11.21 6.49
CA THR A 47 -1.50 11.31 7.77
C THR A 47 -2.24 12.28 8.68
N LEU A 48 -2.67 11.79 9.85
CA LEU A 48 -3.31 12.60 10.88
C LEU A 48 -2.24 13.34 11.70
N ALA A 49 -2.65 14.39 12.43
CA ALA A 49 -1.77 15.24 13.25
C ALA A 49 -0.92 14.48 14.28
N GLU A 50 -1.32 13.26 14.65
CA GLU A 50 -0.60 12.37 15.57
C GLU A 50 0.44 11.46 14.89
N GLY A 51 0.75 11.69 13.60
CA GLY A 51 1.72 10.88 12.84
C GLY A 51 1.20 9.50 12.41
N MET A 52 -0.10 9.25 12.62
CA MET A 52 -0.78 8.04 12.15
C MET A 52 -1.10 8.17 10.67
N THR A 53 -0.59 7.23 9.87
CA THR A 53 -0.81 7.20 8.43
C THR A 53 -1.77 6.08 8.07
N PHE A 54 -2.78 6.42 7.29
CA PHE A 54 -3.82 5.53 6.78
C PHE A 54 -3.79 5.47 5.26
N ILE A 55 -4.02 4.28 4.73
CA ILE A 55 -3.97 3.99 3.29
C ILE A 55 -5.32 3.38 2.92
N SER A 56 -5.98 3.94 1.91
CA SER A 56 -7.16 3.32 1.32
C SER A 56 -6.74 2.19 0.38
N CYS A 57 -7.35 1.03 0.54
CA CYS A 57 -7.07 -0.11 -0.33
C CYS A 57 -7.47 0.16 -1.79
N LYS A 58 -8.54 0.93 -2.02
CA LYS A 58 -8.92 1.41 -3.35
C LYS A 58 -7.87 2.32 -3.96
N SER A 59 -7.35 3.29 -3.20
CA SER A 59 -6.27 4.16 -3.67
C SER A 59 -5.02 3.36 -4.01
N PHE A 60 -4.68 2.37 -3.19
CA PHE A 60 -3.56 1.46 -3.46
C PHE A 60 -3.75 0.64 -4.73
N ARG A 61 -4.94 0.07 -4.94
CA ARG A 61 -5.26 -0.69 -6.16
C ARG A 61 -5.10 0.18 -7.40
N LEU A 62 -5.75 1.34 -7.43
CA LEU A 62 -5.66 2.29 -8.54
C LEU A 62 -4.22 2.78 -8.75
N TRP A 63 -3.47 2.97 -7.66
CA TRP A 63 -2.09 3.37 -7.72
C TRP A 63 -1.22 2.27 -8.35
N ILE A 64 -1.36 1.01 -7.94
CA ILE A 64 -0.67 -0.13 -8.56
C ILE A 64 -0.99 -0.24 -10.04
N GLU A 65 -2.26 -0.11 -10.43
CA GLU A 65 -2.69 -0.19 -11.83
C GLU A 65 -2.05 0.90 -12.72
N GLN A 66 -1.69 2.04 -12.12
CA GLN A 66 -1.02 3.14 -12.81
C GLN A 66 0.51 3.03 -12.81
N GLN A 67 1.09 2.04 -12.11
CA GLN A 67 2.53 1.86 -12.11
C GLN A 67 2.96 1.14 -13.39
N PRO A 68 4.00 1.61 -14.09
CA PRO A 68 4.56 0.85 -15.21
C PRO A 68 5.01 -0.52 -14.68
N VAL A 69 4.72 -1.57 -15.45
CA VAL A 69 4.78 -3.03 -15.16
C VAL A 69 6.08 -3.57 -14.49
N SER A 70 7.08 -2.74 -14.18
CA SER A 70 8.27 -3.09 -13.39
C SER A 70 8.21 -2.57 -11.96
N LEU A 71 7.09 -2.78 -11.26
CA LEU A 71 7.12 -2.75 -9.80
C LEU A 71 7.62 -4.12 -9.35
N ASP A 72 8.92 -4.22 -9.10
CA ASP A 72 9.52 -5.35 -8.39
C ASP A 72 8.84 -5.38 -7.00
N VAL A 73 7.75 -6.15 -6.90
CA VAL A 73 7.12 -6.52 -5.64
C VAL A 73 7.70 -7.90 -5.31
N PRO A 74 8.84 -8.00 -4.59
CA PRO A 74 9.23 -9.27 -3.96
C PRO A 74 8.03 -9.83 -3.18
N GLU A 75 7.60 -11.04 -3.52
CA GLU A 75 6.57 -11.80 -2.79
C GLU A 75 6.82 -11.87 -1.29
#